data_AF-A0A920F975-F1
#
_entry.id   AF-A0A920F975-F1
#
_cell.length_a   1.000
_cell.length_b   1.000
_cell.length_c   1.000
_cell.angle_alpha   90.00
_cell.angle_beta   90.00
_cell.angle_gamma   90.00
#
_symmetry.space_group_name_H-M   'P 1'
#
loop_
_entity.id
_entity.type
_entity.pdbx_description
1 polymer ?
#
loop_
_entity_poly.entity_id
_entity_poly.type
_entity_poly.pdbx_seq_one_letter_code
_entity_poly.pdbx_strand_id
1 'polypeptide(L)'
;MEPETTPPMSGSNAICVATVLLDTGIIPMQEPETEIILEAPAGLVKVKAECDNGKARRVSIQNVPAFVGALDQTLTVPGIGSLRVDTAYGGDTFVIVNADDLNFKLVSREAKHLAQIGIRITNAANEQLTFQHPQNND
;
A
#
# COMPACT_ATOMS: atom_id res chain seq x y z
N MET A 1 -3.16 12.03 -3.49
CA MET A 1 -4.29 12.11 -2.55
C MET A 1 -5.23 10.98 -2.89
N GLU A 2 -5.64 10.22 -1.90
CA GLU A 2 -6.65 9.17 -2.02
C GLU A 2 -8.00 9.73 -1.51
N PRO A 3 -9.15 9.05 -1.69
CA PRO A 3 -10.46 9.65 -1.43
C PRO A 3 -10.65 10.24 -0.02
N GLU A 4 -10.03 9.65 1.00
CA GLU A 4 -10.20 10.07 2.39
C GLU A 4 -8.88 10.33 3.12
N THR A 5 -7.73 10.08 2.48
CA THR A 5 -6.41 10.15 3.12
C THR A 5 -5.36 10.76 2.19
N THR A 6 -4.32 11.34 2.79
CA THR A 6 -3.08 11.70 2.10
C THR A 6 -1.97 10.80 2.65
N PRO A 7 -1.85 9.55 2.15
CA PRO A 7 -0.98 8.56 2.77
C PRO A 7 0.50 8.90 2.53
N PRO A 8 1.40 8.39 3.39
CA PRO A 8 2.83 8.67 3.25
C PRO A 8 3.43 8.13 1.94
N MET A 9 2.94 6.98 1.45
CA MET A 9 3.36 6.39 0.17
C MET A 9 2.25 5.48 -0.36
N SER A 10 2.07 5.45 -1.68
CA SER A 10 1.15 4.55 -2.36
C SER A 10 1.84 3.96 -3.60
N GLY A 11 2.02 2.63 -3.60
CA GLY A 11 2.87 1.96 -4.60
C GLY A 11 2.31 2.05 -6.03
N SER A 12 1.00 1.91 -6.19
CA SER A 12 0.33 2.07 -7.48
C SER A 12 0.46 3.50 -8.00
N ASN A 13 0.30 4.50 -7.13
CA ASN A 13 0.47 5.91 -7.50
C ASN A 13 1.92 6.22 -7.89
N ALA A 14 2.92 5.68 -7.18
CA ALA A 14 4.33 5.86 -7.54
C ALA A 14 4.64 5.28 -8.93
N ILE A 15 4.08 4.11 -9.26
CA ILE A 15 4.20 3.51 -10.59
C ILE A 15 3.54 4.39 -11.67
N CYS A 16 2.33 4.90 -11.40
CA CYS A 16 1.64 5.82 -12.32
C CYS A 16 2.45 7.09 -12.56
N VAL A 17 2.98 7.70 -11.50
CA VAL A 17 3.81 8.91 -11.58
C VAL A 17 5.06 8.66 -12.41
N ALA A 18 5.81 7.59 -12.13
CA ALA A 18 7.00 7.24 -12.91
C ALA A 18 6.67 7.03 -14.39
N THR A 19 5.59 6.32 -14.68
CA THR A 19 5.15 6.06 -16.06
C THR A 19 4.86 7.37 -16.78
N VAL A 20 4.07 8.28 -16.19
CA VAL A 20 3.73 9.57 -16.81
C VAL A 20 4.97 10.43 -17.00
N LEU A 21 5.87 10.51 -16.01
CA LEU A 21 7.09 11.31 -16.10
C LEU A 21 7.97 10.91 -17.29
N LEU A 22 8.08 9.61 -17.54
CA LEU A 22 8.87 9.06 -18.65
C LEU A 22 8.12 9.15 -19.99
N ASP A 23 6.87 8.70 -20.05
CA ASP A 23 6.08 8.66 -21.29
C ASP A 23 5.78 10.04 -21.89
N THR A 24 5.73 11.07 -21.04
CA THR A 24 5.51 12.47 -21.47
C THR A 24 6.82 13.22 -21.73
N GLY A 25 7.97 12.63 -21.40
CA GLY A 25 9.27 13.26 -21.55
C GLY A 25 9.57 14.39 -20.56
N ILE A 26 8.81 14.50 -19.45
CA ILE A 26 9.16 15.39 -18.34
C ILE A 26 10.53 15.01 -17.78
N ILE A 27 10.78 13.70 -17.66
CA ILE A 27 12.12 13.15 -17.42
C ILE A 27 12.57 12.43 -18.70
N PRO A 28 13.83 12.64 -19.16
CA PRO A 28 14.35 11.92 -20.31
C PRO A 28 14.37 10.40 -20.08
N MET A 29 13.73 9.65 -20.98
CA MET A 29 13.74 8.19 -20.98
C MET A 29 15.05 7.66 -21.59
N GLN A 30 15.64 6.67 -20.94
CA GLN A 30 16.75 5.85 -21.45
C GLN A 30 16.25 4.41 -21.68
N GLU A 31 16.68 3.80 -22.77
CA GLU A 31 16.37 2.41 -23.12
C GLU A 31 17.64 1.55 -23.01
N PRO A 32 17.54 0.28 -22.59
CA PRO A 32 16.32 -0.47 -22.27
C PRO A 32 15.76 -0.18 -20.85
N GLU A 33 16.41 0.70 -20.09
CA GLU A 33 16.08 0.94 -18.70
C GLU A 33 16.34 2.38 -18.29
N THR A 34 15.41 2.95 -17.53
CA THR A 34 15.57 4.25 -16.86
C THR A 34 15.45 4.09 -15.36
N GLU A 35 16.41 4.64 -14.61
CA GLU A 35 16.33 4.77 -13.15
C GLU A 35 15.98 6.20 -12.76
N ILE A 36 14.99 6.37 -11.87
CA ILE A 36 14.63 7.66 -11.28
C ILE A 36 14.44 7.51 -9.77
N ILE A 37 14.63 8.60 -9.03
CA ILE A 37 14.31 8.67 -7.60
C ILE A 37 13.11 9.59 -7.44
N LEU A 38 12.04 9.07 -6.84
CA LEU A 38 10.87 9.84 -6.45
C LEU A 38 10.94 10.14 -4.95
N GLU A 39 10.46 11.30 -4.55
CA GLU A 39 10.27 11.64 -3.13
C GLU A 39 8.77 11.60 -2.81
N ALA A 40 8.39 10.69 -1.91
CA ALA A 40 7.06 10.63 -1.31
C ALA A 40 7.14 11.15 0.14
N PRO A 41 6.01 11.48 0.80
CA PRO A 41 6.06 11.89 2.21
C PRO A 41 6.71 10.84 3.15
N ALA A 42 6.65 9.56 2.82
CA ALA A 42 7.35 8.49 3.56
C ALA A 42 8.88 8.48 3.35
N GLY A 43 9.39 9.24 2.37
CA GLY A 43 10.80 9.29 1.99
C GLY A 43 11.05 8.91 0.52
N LEU A 44 12.31 8.58 0.24
CA LEU A 44 12.80 8.31 -1.11
C LEU A 44 12.37 6.92 -1.60
N VAL A 45 11.80 6.87 -2.81
CA VAL A 45 11.41 5.67 -3.53
C VAL A 45 12.26 5.56 -4.79
N LYS A 46 13.03 4.49 -4.91
CA LYS A 46 13.83 4.25 -6.12
C LYS A 46 12.99 3.52 -7.14
N VAL A 47 13.07 3.95 -8.39
CA VAL A 47 12.29 3.41 -9.49
C VAL A 47 13.23 2.92 -10.57
N LYS A 48 12.93 1.73 -11.10
CA LYS A 48 13.57 1.13 -12.27
C LYS A 48 12.48 0.83 -13.29
N ALA A 49 12.50 1.52 -14.42
CA ALA A 49 11.54 1.36 -15.50
C ALA A 49 12.19 0.63 -16.67
N GLU A 50 11.62 -0.52 -17.07
CA GLU A 50 11.93 -1.19 -18.33
C GLU A 50 11.25 -0.42 -19.45
N CYS A 51 12.04 0.11 -20.38
CA CYS A 51 11.61 1.03 -21.42
C CYS A 51 11.83 0.42 -22.81
N ASP A 52 10.81 0.49 -23.66
CA ASP A 52 10.87 0.00 -25.04
C ASP A 52 9.92 0.79 -25.95
N ASN A 53 10.46 1.26 -27.08
CA ASN A 53 9.77 2.08 -28.08
C ASN A 53 9.17 3.36 -27.49
N GLY A 54 9.95 4.08 -26.68
CA GLY A 54 9.56 5.33 -26.04
C GLY A 54 8.46 5.18 -24.99
N LYS A 55 8.31 3.97 -24.41
CA LYS A 55 7.29 3.65 -23.42
C LYS A 55 7.86 2.91 -22.22
N ALA A 56 7.49 3.34 -21.02
CA ALA A 56 7.74 2.58 -19.81
C ALA A 56 6.78 1.36 -19.77
N ARG A 57 7.32 0.16 -20.00
CA ARG A 57 6.54 -1.09 -20.10
C ARG A 57 6.29 -1.73 -18.75
N ARG A 58 7.28 -1.64 -17.86
CA ARG A 58 7.21 -2.18 -16.52
C ARG A 58 7.99 -1.29 -15.58
N VAL A 59 7.39 -1.01 -14.43
CA VAL A 59 8.00 -0.19 -13.40
C VAL A 59 8.16 -1.04 -12.15
N SER A 60 9.38 -1.13 -11.66
CA SER A 60 9.70 -1.72 -10.36
C SER A 60 10.07 -0.60 -9.39
N ILE A 61 9.57 -0.67 -8.17
CA ILE A 61 9.92 0.28 -7.11
C ILE A 61 10.63 -0.44 -5.98
N GLN A 62 11.75 0.12 -5.54
CA GLN A 62 12.27 -0.14 -4.20
C GLN A 62 11.63 0.89 -3.28
N ASN A 63 10.66 0.42 -2.52
CA ASN A 63 9.89 1.22 -1.60
C ASN A 63 10.71 1.59 -0.33
N VAL A 64 10.12 2.42 0.52
CA VAL A 64 10.63 2.72 1.87
C VAL A 64 10.73 1.46 2.74
N PRO A 65 11.54 1.45 3.82
CA PRO A 65 11.61 0.31 4.73
C PRO A 65 10.22 -0.11 5.24
N ALA A 66 9.90 -1.38 5.07
CA ALA A 66 8.68 -2.00 5.57
C ALA A 66 8.98 -2.82 6.83
N PHE A 67 8.05 -2.86 7.78
CA PHE A 67 8.23 -3.57 9.04
C PHE A 67 6.89 -4.05 9.60
N VAL A 68 6.96 -5.06 10.46
CA VAL A 68 5.81 -5.55 11.24
C VAL A 68 5.65 -4.65 12.47
N GLY A 69 4.42 -4.22 12.72
CA GLY A 69 4.04 -3.53 13.96
C GLY A 69 3.79 -4.54 15.08
N ALA A 70 2.85 -5.46 14.87
CA ALA A 70 2.53 -6.54 15.81
C ALA A 70 2.06 -7.80 15.05
N LEU A 71 2.33 -8.98 15.63
CA LEU A 71 1.89 -10.27 15.10
C LEU A 71 0.84 -10.91 16.00
N ASP A 72 -0.03 -11.72 15.39
CA ASP A 72 -0.97 -12.62 16.07
C ASP A 72 -1.86 -11.92 17.11
N GLN A 73 -2.26 -10.68 16.84
CA GLN A 73 -3.15 -9.91 17.70
C GLN A 73 -4.58 -10.42 17.61
N THR A 74 -5.28 -10.45 18.75
CA THR A 74 -6.72 -10.72 18.76
C THR A 74 -7.49 -9.42 18.64
N LEU A 75 -8.28 -9.28 17.58
CA LEU A 75 -9.11 -8.12 17.32
C LEU A 75 -10.59 -8.49 17.42
N THR A 76 -11.35 -7.81 18.27
CA THR A 76 -12.80 -8.06 18.38
C THR A 76 -13.56 -7.10 17.49
N VAL A 77 -14.25 -7.61 16.47
CA VAL A 77 -15.00 -6.77 15.52
C VAL A 77 -16.49 -6.95 15.75
N PRO A 78 -17.23 -5.89 16.14
CA PRO A 78 -18.66 -5.98 16.42
C PRO A 78 -19.42 -6.60 15.26
N GLY A 79 -20.20 -7.65 15.51
CA GLY A 79 -20.99 -8.36 14.49
C GLY A 79 -20.19 -9.27 13.54
N ILE A 80 -18.91 -9.54 13.83
CA ILE A 80 -18.09 -10.56 13.14
C ILE A 80 -17.53 -11.54 14.17
N GLY A 81 -17.02 -11.04 15.30
CA GLY A 81 -16.39 -11.84 16.35
C GLY A 81 -14.92 -11.51 16.51
N SER A 82 -14.15 -12.42 17.12
CA SER A 82 -12.72 -12.26 17.31
C SER A 82 -11.94 -12.79 16.12
N LEU A 83 -11.02 -11.98 15.60
CA LEU A 83 -10.16 -12.28 14.47
C LEU A 83 -8.70 -12.27 14.93
N ARG A 84 -7.88 -13.14 14.34
CA ARG A 84 -6.42 -13.04 14.47
C ARG A 84 -5.90 -12.15 13.35
N VAL A 85 -5.16 -11.11 13.71
CA VAL A 85 -4.65 -10.10 12.79
C VAL A 85 -3.20 -9.76 13.07
N ASP A 86 -2.51 -9.30 12.03
CA ASP A 86 -1.20 -8.66 12.15
C ASP A 86 -1.36 -7.16 11.84
N THR A 87 -0.45 -6.34 12.35
CA THR A 87 -0.28 -4.96 11.88
C THR A 87 1.09 -4.78 11.25
N ALA A 88 1.16 -4.01 10.17
CA ALA A 88 2.41 -3.78 9.45
C ALA A 88 2.40 -2.43 8.74
N TYR A 89 3.59 -1.95 8.42
CA TYR A 89 3.81 -0.77 7.60
C TYR A 89 4.61 -1.11 6.35
N GLY A 90 4.14 -0.59 5.23
CA GLY A 90 4.78 -0.74 3.91
C GLY A 90 4.81 0.57 3.12
N GLY A 91 4.90 1.71 3.81
CA GLY A 91 4.67 3.04 3.23
C GLY A 91 3.28 3.61 3.53
N ASP A 92 2.36 2.74 3.92
CA ASP A 92 1.15 3.06 4.67
C ASP A 92 0.93 1.95 5.72
N THR A 93 -0.05 2.13 6.61
CA THR A 93 -0.32 1.24 7.74
C THR A 93 -1.47 0.28 7.44
N PHE A 94 -1.29 -0.99 7.81
CA PHE A 94 -2.26 -2.05 7.52
C PHE A 94 -2.60 -2.87 8.75
N VAL A 95 -3.87 -3.25 8.87
CA VAL A 95 -4.31 -4.45 9.59
C VAL A 95 -4.50 -5.56 8.59
N ILE A 96 -3.90 -6.73 8.84
CA ILE A 96 -3.84 -7.86 7.93
C ILE A 96 -4.58 -9.03 8.57
N VAL A 97 -5.54 -9.60 7.84
CA VAL A 97 -6.38 -10.73 8.28
C VAL A 97 -6.46 -11.76 7.16
N ASN A 98 -6.58 -13.04 7.52
CA ASN A 98 -6.82 -14.09 6.53
C ASN A 98 -8.26 -14.01 6.00
N ALA A 99 -8.41 -13.94 4.68
CA ALA A 99 -9.71 -13.90 4.01
C ALA A 99 -10.55 -15.16 4.26
N ASP A 100 -9.92 -16.33 4.39
CA ASP A 100 -10.63 -17.59 4.65
C ASP A 100 -11.28 -17.61 6.05
N ASP A 101 -10.70 -16.93 7.05
CA ASP A 101 -11.30 -16.80 8.40
C ASP A 101 -12.63 -16.01 8.36
N LEU A 102 -12.83 -15.24 7.29
CA LEU A 102 -14.02 -14.43 7.00
C LEU A 102 -14.89 -15.05 5.89
N ASN A 103 -14.55 -16.26 5.41
CA ASN A 103 -15.21 -16.95 4.31
C ASN A 103 -15.22 -16.19 2.97
N PHE A 104 -14.23 -15.33 2.71
CA PHE A 104 -14.06 -14.69 1.39
C PHE A 104 -13.27 -15.57 0.42
N LYS A 105 -13.58 -15.47 -0.87
CA LYS A 105 -12.81 -16.10 -1.97
C LYS A 105 -12.04 -15.11 -2.83
N LEU A 106 -12.12 -13.82 -2.49
CA LEU A 106 -11.40 -12.73 -3.15
C LEU A 106 -11.72 -12.66 -4.65
N VAL A 107 -13.01 -12.76 -4.98
CA VAL A 107 -13.53 -12.63 -6.35
C VAL A 107 -14.29 -11.32 -6.54
N SER A 108 -14.35 -10.80 -7.77
CA SER A 108 -14.91 -9.47 -8.07
C SER A 108 -16.33 -9.23 -7.53
N ARG A 109 -17.20 -10.25 -7.55
CA ARG A 109 -18.57 -10.17 -7.01
C ARG A 109 -18.62 -9.88 -5.50
N GLU A 110 -17.56 -10.18 -4.76
CA GLU A 110 -17.45 -9.95 -3.31
C GLU A 110 -16.94 -8.55 -2.98
N ALA A 111 -16.46 -7.77 -3.95
CA ALA A 111 -15.72 -6.52 -3.72
C ALA A 111 -16.45 -5.53 -2.79
N LYS A 112 -17.76 -5.34 -2.97
CA LYS A 112 -18.55 -4.45 -2.11
C LYS A 112 -18.59 -4.94 -0.66
N HIS A 113 -18.82 -6.25 -0.47
CA HIS A 113 -18.88 -6.83 0.87
C HIS A 113 -17.49 -6.81 1.53
N LEU A 114 -16.45 -7.09 0.77
CA LEU A 114 -15.06 -7.02 1.23
C LEU A 114 -14.69 -5.61 1.68
N ALA A 115 -15.05 -4.57 0.91
CA ALA A 115 -14.81 -3.18 1.31
C ALA A 115 -15.54 -2.80 2.61
N GLN A 116 -16.81 -3.21 2.75
CA GLN A 116 -17.61 -2.94 3.95
C GLN A 116 -17.05 -3.63 5.20
N ILE A 117 -16.62 -4.88 5.07
CA ILE A 117 -15.98 -5.62 6.17
C ILE A 117 -14.60 -5.04 6.48
N GLY A 118 -13.81 -4.68 5.45
CA GLY A 118 -12.51 -4.02 5.60
C GLY A 118 -12.61 -2.76 6.46
N ILE A 119 -13.57 -1.87 6.18
CA ILE A 119 -13.81 -0.65 6.98
C ILE A 119 -14.10 -0.99 8.44
N ARG A 120 -14.95 -1.99 8.71
CA ARG A 120 -15.28 -2.40 10.09
C ARG A 120 -14.06 -2.95 10.84
N ILE A 121 -13.22 -3.72 10.15
CA ILE A 121 -11.99 -4.28 10.71
C ILE A 121 -10.98 -3.16 10.98
N THR A 122 -10.76 -2.25 10.03
CA THR A 122 -9.86 -1.10 10.21
C THR A 122 -10.31 -0.19 11.34
N ASN A 123 -11.61 0.11 11.45
CA ASN A 123 -12.13 0.93 12.55
C ASN A 123 -11.90 0.24 13.91
N ALA A 124 -12.21 -1.05 14.02
CA ALA A 124 -11.95 -1.80 15.24
C ALA A 124 -10.45 -1.85 15.58
N ALA A 125 -9.59 -2.00 14.56
CA ALA A 125 -8.15 -1.99 14.74
C ALA A 125 -7.64 -0.64 15.25
N ASN A 126 -8.12 0.47 14.70
CA ASN A 126 -7.77 1.82 15.15
C ASN A 126 -8.23 2.09 16.60
N GLU A 127 -9.32 1.48 17.04
CA GLU A 127 -9.82 1.62 18.42
C GLU A 127 -9.05 0.76 19.44
N GLN A 128 -8.61 -0.44 19.03
CA GLN A 128 -8.11 -1.46 19.95
C GLN A 128 -6.59 -1.67 19.89
N LEU A 129 -5.96 -1.30 18.77
CA LEU A 129 -4.54 -1.53 18.51
C LEU A 129 -3.84 -0.19 18.30
N THR A 130 -2.65 -0.06 18.87
CA THR A 130 -1.79 1.11 18.63
C THR A 130 -0.83 0.79 17.49
N PHE A 131 -0.70 1.72 16.55
CA PHE A 131 0.38 1.70 15.56
C PHE A 131 1.24 2.96 15.73
N GLN A 132 2.56 2.80 15.78
CA GLN A 132 3.50 3.92 15.86
C GLN A 132 4.65 3.69 14.88
N HIS A 133 4.91 4.67 14.01
CA HIS A 133 6.05 4.61 13.11
C HIS A 133 7.34 4.94 13.89
N PRO A 134 8.40 4.10 13.85
CA PRO A 134 9.58 4.28 14.71
C PRO A 134 10.36 5.59 14.53
N GLN A 135 10.22 6.21 13.36
CA GLN A 135 10.97 7.41 12.98
C GLN A 135 10.07 8.59 12.62
N ASN A 136 8.75 8.42 12.72
CA ASN A 136 7.79 9.47 12.39
C ASN A 136 6.75 9.52 13.50
N ASN A 137 6.80 10.59 14.31
CA ASN A 137 5.99 10.72 15.53
C ASN A 137 4.65 11.43 15.26
N ASP A 138 4.40 11.80 14.02
CA ASP A 138 3.18 12.47 13.57
C ASP A 138 2.01 11.47 13.40
#